data_AF-A0A6N7AID9-F1
#
_entry.id   AF-A0A6N7AID9-F1
#
_cell.length_a   1.000
_cell.length_b   1.000
_cell.length_c   1.000
_cell.angle_alpha   90.00
_cell.angle_beta   90.00
_cell.angle_gamma   90.00
#
_symmetry.space_group_name_H-M   'P 1'
#
loop_
_entity.id
_entity.type
_entity.pdbx_description
1 polymer ?
#
loop_
_entity_poly.entity_id
_entity_poly.type
_entity_poly.pdbx_seq_one_letter_code
_entity_poly.pdbx_strand_id
1 'polypeptide(L)'
;MALVKYEVYVFRDQRWILETSHREEGPAKAAAQSSLKDPKIAGVRVVREKRRPDGGFDEEILFGALPQGGKKKDFSLAEITVAPVCETLADLYRSIWTMWF
;
A
#
# COMPACT_ATOMS: atom_id res chain seq x y z
N MET A 1 -8.46 2.63 -25.99
CA MET A 1 -8.42 1.40 -25.16
C MET A 1 -7.49 1.66 -23.99
N ALA A 2 -7.99 1.57 -22.76
CA ALA A 2 -7.13 1.61 -21.58
C ALA A 2 -6.28 0.34 -21.56
N LEU A 3 -4.95 0.48 -21.48
CA LEU A 3 -4.06 -0.66 -21.35
C LEU A 3 -4.12 -1.11 -19.89
N VAL A 4 -4.55 -2.35 -19.68
CA VAL A 4 -4.61 -2.98 -18.36
C VAL A 4 -3.49 -4.00 -18.25
N LYS A 5 -2.70 -3.91 -17.19
CA LYS A 5 -1.60 -4.81 -16.88
C LYS A 5 -1.74 -5.30 -15.45
N TYR A 6 -1.34 -6.54 -15.21
CA TYR A 6 -1.38 -7.17 -13.90
C TYR A 6 0.04 -7.50 -13.47
N GLU A 7 0.49 -6.86 -12.42
CA GLU A 7 1.85 -6.95 -11.91
C GLU A 7 1.89 -7.81 -10.64
N VAL A 8 2.82 -8.76 -10.60
CA VAL A 8 3.02 -9.65 -9.47
C VAL A 8 4.25 -9.19 -8.72
N TYR A 9 4.05 -8.79 -7.47
CA TYR A 9 5.12 -8.39 -6.58
C TYR A 9 5.33 -9.46 -5.51
N VAL A 10 6.60 -9.70 -5.18
CA VAL A 10 7.01 -10.57 -4.07
C VAL A 10 7.71 -9.75 -3.00
N PHE A 11 7.50 -10.12 -1.74
CA PHE A 11 8.15 -9.51 -0.60
C PHE A 11 9.35 -10.36 -0.21
N ARG A 12 10.55 -9.84 -0.47
CA ARG A 12 11.82 -10.48 -0.13
C ARG A 12 12.79 -9.43 0.34
N ASP A 13 13.64 -9.76 1.29
CA ASP A 13 14.69 -8.85 1.80
C ASP A 13 14.12 -7.49 2.27
N GLN A 14 12.93 -7.53 2.90
CA GLN A 14 12.16 -6.37 3.36
C GLN A 14 11.69 -5.39 2.27
N ARG A 15 11.64 -5.83 1.01
CA ARG A 15 11.25 -4.98 -0.12
C ARG A 15 10.22 -5.69 -1.00
N TRP A 16 9.35 -4.90 -1.62
CA TRP A 16 8.50 -5.37 -2.70
C TRP A 16 9.27 -5.32 -4.01
N ILE A 17 9.36 -6.47 -4.68
CA ILE A 17 10.07 -6.64 -5.94
C ILE A 17 9.05 -7.07 -6.98
N LEU A 18 8.99 -6.35 -8.11
CA LEU A 18 8.21 -6.78 -9.26
C LEU A 18 8.87 -8.03 -9.86
N GLU A 19 8.18 -9.16 -9.81
CA GLU A 19 8.70 -10.43 -10.31
C GLU A 19 8.26 -10.69 -11.75
N THR A 20 6.99 -10.45 -12.06
CA THR A 20 6.45 -10.67 -13.41
C THR A 20 5.23 -9.78 -13.67
N SER A 21 4.84 -9.71 -14.95
CA SER A 21 3.62 -9.04 -15.37
C SER A 21 2.85 -9.84 -16.41
N HIS A 22 1.53 -9.70 -16.36
CA HIS A 22 0.58 -10.41 -17.20
C HIS A 22 -0.44 -9.45 -17.81
N ARG A 23 -1.07 -9.88 -18.90
CA ARG A 23 -2.19 -9.16 -19.53
C ARG A 23 -3.55 -9.54 -18.93
N GLU A 24 -3.58 -10.63 -18.16
CA GLU A 24 -4.79 -11.20 -17.58
C GLU A 24 -4.62 -11.45 -16.08
N GLU A 25 -5.72 -11.31 -15.35
CA GLU A 25 -5.75 -11.43 -13.89
C GLU A 25 -5.51 -12.86 -13.39
N GLY A 26 -6.13 -13.85 -14.04
CA GLY A 26 -6.04 -15.26 -13.65
C GLY A 26 -4.61 -15.78 -13.62
N PRO A 27 -3.83 -15.64 -14.71
CA PRO A 27 -2.42 -16.00 -14.75
C PRO A 27 -1.57 -15.27 -13.70
N ALA A 28 -1.84 -13.98 -13.44
CA ALA A 28 -1.12 -13.22 -12.42
C ALA A 28 -1.38 -13.76 -11.00
N LYS A 29 -2.63 -14.08 -10.69
CA LYS A 29 -2.99 -14.69 -9.40
C LYS A 29 -2.37 -16.08 -9.22
N ALA A 30 -2.38 -16.90 -10.28
CA ALA A 30 -1.75 -18.22 -10.26
C ALA A 30 -0.23 -18.12 -10.05
N ALA A 31 0.45 -17.17 -10.71
CA ALA A 31 1.86 -16.90 -10.51
C ALA A 31 2.16 -16.46 -9.08
N ALA A 32 1.38 -15.52 -8.52
CA ALA A 32 1.53 -15.07 -7.14
C ALA A 32 1.38 -16.22 -6.12
N GLN A 33 0.39 -17.09 -6.33
CA GLN A 33 0.20 -18.27 -5.48
C GLN A 33 1.35 -19.27 -5.62
N SER A 34 1.93 -19.41 -6.81
CA SER A 34 3.11 -20.25 -7.01
C SER A 34 4.34 -19.70 -6.28
N SER A 35 4.56 -18.38 -6.30
CA SER A 35 5.69 -17.73 -5.61
C SER A 35 5.61 -17.93 -4.08
N LEU A 36 4.42 -18.06 -3.49
CA LEU A 36 4.27 -18.38 -2.06
C LEU A 36 4.82 -19.76 -1.66
N LYS A 37 5.13 -20.65 -2.61
CA LYS A 37 5.75 -21.94 -2.33
C LYS A 37 7.26 -21.82 -2.04
N ASP A 38 7.89 -20.70 -2.41
CA ASP A 38 9.30 -20.46 -2.09
C ASP A 38 9.43 -19.98 -0.63
N PRO A 39 10.18 -20.69 0.24
CA PRO A 39 10.38 -20.30 1.63
C PRO A 39 11.11 -18.96 1.82
N LYS A 40 11.77 -18.44 0.79
CA LYS A 40 12.43 -17.11 0.83
C LYS A 40 11.44 -15.96 0.62
N ILE A 41 10.25 -16.24 0.11
CA ILE A 41 9.25 -15.23 -0.21
C ILE A 41 8.35 -15.03 1.01
N ALA A 42 8.50 -13.87 1.63
CA ALA A 42 7.77 -13.46 2.81
C ALA A 42 6.46 -12.74 2.47
N GLY A 43 5.92 -12.92 1.26
CA GLY A 43 4.62 -12.38 0.87
C GLY A 43 4.52 -12.10 -0.62
N VAL A 44 3.30 -11.98 -1.12
CA VAL A 44 3.01 -11.68 -2.52
C VAL A 44 1.84 -10.71 -2.62
N ARG A 45 1.79 -9.93 -3.69
CA ARG A 45 0.61 -9.14 -4.07
C ARG A 45 0.47 -9.05 -5.58
N VAL A 46 -0.77 -8.94 -6.05
CA VAL A 46 -1.10 -8.67 -7.46
C VAL A 46 -1.70 -7.28 -7.55
N VAL A 47 -1.11 -6.44 -8.39
CA VAL A 47 -1.54 -5.07 -8.65
C VAL A 47 -2.08 -4.98 -10.08
N ARG A 48 -3.27 -4.44 -10.24
CA ARG A 48 -3.83 -4.06 -11.54
C ARG A 48 -3.49 -2.62 -11.82
N GLU A 49 -2.71 -2.40 -12.87
CA GLU A 49 -2.38 -1.09 -13.41
C GLU A 49 -3.32 -0.81 -14.59
N LYS A 50 -3.98 0.35 -14.58
CA LYS A 50 -4.78 0.85 -15.68
C LYS A 50 -4.21 2.17 -16.17
N ARG A 51 -3.77 2.20 -17.43
CA ARG A 51 -3.35 3.43 -18.07
C ARG A 51 -4.56 4.19 -18.61
N ARG A 52 -4.76 5.41 -18.12
CA ARG A 52 -5.81 6.31 -18.58
C ARG A 52 -5.38 7.02 -19.88
N PRO A 53 -6.35 7.49 -20.71
CA PRO A 53 -6.05 8.20 -21.95
C PRO A 53 -5.31 9.54 -21.75
N ASP A 54 -5.44 10.16 -20.58
CA ASP A 54 -4.78 11.40 -20.18
C ASP A 54 -3.30 11.20 -19.78
N GLY A 55 -2.80 9.95 -19.84
CA GLY A 55 -1.44 9.60 -19.42
C GLY A 55 -1.31 9.28 -17.93
N GLY A 56 -2.39 9.37 -17.15
CA GLY A 56 -2.43 8.93 -15.76
C GLY A 56 -2.47 7.41 -15.61
N PHE A 57 -2.17 6.93 -14.40
CA PHE A 57 -2.20 5.53 -14.03
C PHE A 57 -3.04 5.34 -12.77
N ASP A 58 -3.89 4.30 -12.78
CA ASP A 58 -4.57 3.81 -11.59
C ASP A 58 -4.01 2.45 -11.20
N GLU A 59 -3.70 2.29 -9.91
CA GLU A 59 -3.24 1.04 -9.35
C GLU A 59 -4.26 0.52 -8.32
N GLU A 60 -4.58 -0.77 -8.43
CA GLU A 60 -5.47 -1.45 -7.48
C GLU A 60 -4.89 -2.80 -7.08
N ILE A 61 -4.81 -3.07 -5.78
CA ILE A 61 -4.34 -4.35 -5.27
C ILE A 61 -5.50 -5.35 -5.33
N LEU A 62 -5.38 -6.38 -6.19
CA LEU A 62 -6.41 -7.40 -6.40
C LEU A 62 -6.23 -8.63 -5.52
N PHE A 63 -5.01 -8.86 -5.04
CA PHE A 63 -4.66 -9.98 -4.18
C PHE A 63 -3.45 -9.59 -3.34
N GLY A 64 -3.43 -10.00 -2.08
CA GLY A 64 -2.31 -9.80 -1.18
C GLY A 64 -2.28 -10.91 -0.14
N ALA A 65 -1.13 -11.56 0.01
CA ALA A 65 -0.88 -12.54 1.06
C ALA A 65 0.49 -12.24 1.67
N LEU A 66 0.49 -11.78 2.92
CA LEU A 66 1.68 -11.71 3.77
C LEU A 66 1.56 -12.86 4.79
N PRO A 67 2.63 -13.59 5.10
CA PRO A 67 2.67 -14.42 6.28
C PRO A 67 2.39 -13.52 7.48
N GLN A 68 1.46 -13.92 8.33
CA GLN A 68 1.12 -13.22 9.57
C GLN A 68 2.33 -13.23 10.52
N GLY A 69 3.30 -12.35 10.28
CA GLY A 69 4.51 -12.18 11.09
C GLY A 69 4.67 -10.75 11.62
N GLY A 70 3.91 -9.79 11.07
CA GLY A 70 3.74 -8.50 11.72
C GLY A 70 2.79 -8.69 12.88
N LYS A 71 3.29 -8.64 14.13
CA LYS A 71 2.44 -8.32 15.29
C LYS A 71 1.49 -7.22 14.82
N LYS A 72 0.18 -7.44 14.88
CA LYS A 72 -0.78 -6.33 14.84
C LYS A 72 -0.28 -5.38 15.93
N LYS A 73 0.40 -4.29 15.55
CA LYS A 73 0.51 -3.15 16.46
C LYS A 73 -0.94 -2.75 16.62
N ASP A 74 -1.47 -2.90 17.83
CA ASP A 74 -2.77 -2.36 18.17
C ASP A 74 -2.64 -0.84 17.99
N PHE A 75 -3.05 -0.38 16.81
CA PHE A 75 -3.18 1.04 16.56
C PHE A 75 -4.46 1.45 17.27
N SER A 76 -4.33 2.09 18.42
CA SER A 76 -5.44 2.83 19.01
C SER A 76 -5.56 4.16 18.28
N LEU A 77 -6.72 4.41 17.68
CA LEU A 77 -7.09 5.74 17.25
C LEU A 77 -7.49 6.50 18.51
N ALA A 78 -6.68 7.48 18.90
CA ALA A 78 -7.07 8.41 19.95
C ALA A 78 -8.07 9.41 19.37
N GLU A 79 -9.24 9.52 19.98
CA GLU A 79 -10.24 10.51 19.61
C GLU A 79 -9.73 11.91 19.99
N ILE A 80 -9.58 12.79 19.00
CA ILE A 80 -9.22 14.18 19.24
C ILE A 80 -10.48 14.91 19.69
N THR A 81 -10.65 15.06 21.01
CA THR A 81 -11.85 15.68 21.62
C THR A 81 -11.84 17.21 21.52
N VAL A 82 -10.65 17.83 21.43
CA VAL A 82 -10.49 19.28 21.26
C VAL A 82 -9.28 19.53 20.35
N ALA A 83 -9.53 19.99 19.13
CA ALA A 83 -8.51 20.59 18.28
C ALA A 83 -8.61 22.12 18.44
N PRO A 84 -7.53 22.83 18.80
CA PRO A 84 -7.56 24.28 18.84
C PRO A 84 -7.77 24.82 17.43
N VAL A 85 -8.91 25.48 17.20
CA VAL A 85 -9.19 26.17 15.94
C VAL A 85 -8.37 27.44 15.91
N CYS A 86 -7.51 27.58 14.91
CA CYS A 86 -6.76 28.82 14.70
C CYS A 86 -7.64 29.78 13.91
N GLU A 87 -8.08 30.88 14.53
CA GLU A 87 -8.84 31.93 13.83
C GLU A 87 -7.89 32.98 13.23
N THR A 88 -6.70 33.12 13.80
CA THR A 88 -5.67 34.06 13.36
C THR A 88 -4.31 33.39 13.15
N LEU A 89 -3.43 34.06 12.41
CA LEU A 89 -2.05 33.60 12.21
C LEU A 89 -1.28 33.49 13.54
N ALA A 90 -1.63 34.31 14.54
CA ALA A 90 -1.01 34.26 15.86
C ALA A 90 -1.38 32.97 16.62
N ASP A 91 -2.60 32.44 16.43
CA ASP A 91 -3.06 31.20 17.08
C ASP A 91 -2.29 29.97 16.56
N LEU A 92 -1.90 30.00 15.29
CA LEU A 92 -1.06 28.97 14.67
C LEU A 92 0.33 28.92 15.33
N TYR A 93 0.98 30.07 15.51
CA TYR A 93 2.31 30.10 16.13
C TYR A 93 2.29 29.74 17.62
N ARG A 94 1.17 29.98 18.30
CA ARG A 94 1.00 29.62 19.71
C ARG A 94 0.82 28.11 19.92
N SER A 95 0.10 27.44 19.02
CA SER A 95 -0.17 25.99 19.10
C SER A 95 1.04 25.11 18.75
N ILE A 96 1.95 25.60 17.90
CA ILE A 96 3.20 24.90 17.53
C ILE A 96 4.16 24.78 18.73
N TRP A 97 4.13 25.72 19.68
CA TRP A 97 5.06 25.75 20.82
C TRP A 97 4.66 24.89 22.01
N THR A 98 3.38 24.52 22.16
CA THR A 98 2.86 23.74 23.30
C THR A 98 2.71 22.25 23.04
N MET A 99 2.97 21.78 21.81
CA MET A 99 2.72 20.37 21.43
C MET A 99 3.96 19.46 21.54
N TRP A 100 5.08 19.99 22.04
CA TRP A 100 6.38 19.29 22.14
C TRP A 100 7.04 19.37 23.54
N PHE A 101 6.25 19.59 24.61
CA PHE A 101 6.67 19.37 26.00
C PHE A 101 5.58 18.63 26.78
#